data_AF-A4HJM3-F1
#
_entry.id   AF-A4HJM3-F1
#
_cell.length_a   1.000
_cell.length_b   1.000
_cell.length_c   1.000
_cell.angle_alpha   90.00
_cell.angle_beta   90.00
_cell.angle_gamma   90.00
#
_symmetry.space_group_name_H-M   'P 1'
#
loop_
_entity.id
_entity.type
_entity.pdbx_description
1 polymer ?
#
loop_
_entity_poly.entity_id
_entity_poly.type
_entity_poly.pdbx_seq_one_letter_code
_entity_poly.pdbx_strand_id
1 'polypeptide(L)'
;MSAEQPGETTGLTVAFAGPSVANYHAASTPAYVTVAEERTIDEALSAVEARRESEKKVLLGALIFCFVFMLVEFTSGVMAHSLALLTDAIHLLADVGSYALSIGALVAAGRAACGRYSYGWHRAEVIGTLISVFSIWALVTWIVIEAGYRTYDIYMCSRVPAQVSAGVRSVRDCQAVDSRLMIVVGVLGMVVNVVCASILYFGGSHGHSHFGSSHGHSHDGSGEHNQDHIHEDDHDHGHDHNHDHDHDHDHGHATQSGGSIGSHKGFAVHAAILHAMGDCVQSIGVILAGIVIYLCNLAYYGKHTYEHSLFNLADPFCSVMFAVITLNMTKALLMDLFGILMESTPASVDYSALDAALRQIDGVVDVHDLHVWSLSAEYVSLSVHLVADDSADALHKAQHICSAHFGIRHTTIQVDPVAIGAAGCASACASPTVHDEVSSHYM
;
A
#
# COMPACT_ATOMS: atom_id res chain seq x y z
N MET A 1 18.71 44.38 -60.83
CA MET A 1 17.66 43.46 -61.29
C MET A 1 17.20 42.66 -60.08
N SER A 2 16.18 43.16 -59.39
CA SER A 2 15.50 42.46 -58.30
C SER A 2 14.04 42.34 -58.70
N ALA A 3 13.53 41.12 -58.59
CA ALA A 3 12.24 40.68 -59.08
C ALA A 3 11.08 41.11 -58.15
N GLU A 4 9.94 41.31 -58.80
CA GLU A 4 8.60 41.57 -58.29
C GLU A 4 8.02 40.38 -57.49
N GLN A 5 7.18 40.68 -56.49
CA GLN A 5 6.11 39.82 -56.00
C GLN A 5 4.86 40.67 -55.71
N PRO A 6 3.66 40.25 -56.19
CA PRO A 6 2.37 40.73 -55.70
C PRO A 6 1.60 39.64 -54.94
N GLY A 7 0.61 40.03 -54.13
CA GLY A 7 -0.58 39.20 -53.87
C GLY A 7 -1.04 39.05 -52.41
N GLU A 8 -2.14 39.75 -52.11
CA GLU A 8 -3.04 39.74 -50.92
C GLU A 8 -3.37 38.40 -50.25
N THR A 9 -3.75 38.47 -48.97
CA THR A 9 -4.99 37.86 -48.47
C THR A 9 -5.54 38.63 -47.25
N THR A 10 -6.55 39.44 -47.55
CA THR A 10 -7.70 39.87 -46.74
C THR A 10 -7.80 39.35 -45.29
N GLY A 11 -7.63 40.26 -44.33
CA GLY A 11 -8.15 40.09 -42.96
C GLY A 11 -9.64 40.43 -42.92
N LEU A 12 -10.46 39.45 -42.53
CA LEU A 12 -11.88 39.64 -42.27
C LEU A 12 -12.07 40.24 -40.87
N THR A 13 -12.43 41.52 -40.80
CA THR A 13 -12.84 42.20 -39.57
C THR A 13 -14.26 41.78 -39.20
N VAL A 14 -14.38 40.94 -38.17
CA VAL A 14 -15.66 40.71 -37.47
C VAL A 14 -15.66 41.58 -36.20
N ALA A 15 -16.56 42.56 -36.17
CA ALA A 15 -16.78 43.41 -35.00
C ALA A 15 -17.44 42.60 -33.89
N PHE A 16 -16.66 42.19 -32.88
CA PHE A 16 -17.20 41.76 -31.60
C PHE A 16 -17.42 43.01 -30.74
N ALA A 17 -18.68 43.30 -30.43
CA ALA A 17 -19.02 44.16 -29.30
C ALA A 17 -18.49 43.46 -28.04
N GLY A 18 -17.39 43.97 -27.48
CA GLY A 18 -16.82 43.43 -26.25
C GLY A 18 -17.85 43.52 -25.11
N PRO A 19 -17.92 42.52 -24.22
CA PRO A 19 -18.79 42.60 -23.07
C PRO A 19 -18.36 43.80 -22.20
N SER A 20 -19.36 44.60 -21.80
CA SER A 20 -19.21 45.75 -20.92
C SER A 20 -18.44 45.38 -19.65
N VAL A 21 -17.39 46.16 -19.34
CA VAL A 21 -16.57 46.08 -18.13
C VAL A 21 -17.40 46.18 -16.83
N ALA A 22 -18.67 46.61 -16.92
CA ALA A 22 -19.56 46.72 -15.77
C ALA A 22 -20.00 45.37 -15.15
N ASN A 23 -19.90 44.24 -15.88
CA ASN A 23 -20.35 42.94 -15.36
C ASN A 23 -19.33 42.23 -14.45
N TYR A 24 -18.07 42.72 -14.39
CA TYR A 24 -17.03 42.13 -13.52
C TYR A 24 -17.11 42.58 -12.07
N HIS A 25 -17.95 43.56 -11.73
CA HIS A 25 -18.05 44.11 -10.38
C HIS A 25 -19.26 43.61 -9.57
N ALA A 26 -20.09 42.72 -10.12
CA ALA A 26 -21.37 42.33 -9.49
C ALA A 26 -21.42 40.90 -8.90
N ALA A 27 -20.36 40.10 -8.98
CA ALA A 27 -20.33 38.77 -8.36
C ALA A 27 -18.90 38.35 -8.02
N SER A 28 -18.29 39.00 -7.04
CA SER A 28 -17.07 38.51 -6.40
C SER A 28 -17.17 38.76 -4.91
N THR A 29 -18.13 38.11 -4.26
CA THR A 29 -17.93 37.78 -2.85
C THR A 29 -16.83 36.70 -2.86
N PRO A 30 -15.61 36.97 -2.38
CA PRO A 30 -14.63 35.91 -2.25
C PRO A 30 -15.24 34.84 -1.35
N ALA A 31 -15.30 33.60 -1.83
CA ALA A 31 -15.62 32.47 -0.98
C ALA A 31 -14.52 32.39 0.06
N TYR A 32 -14.73 33.04 1.20
CA TYR A 32 -13.87 32.90 2.36
C TYR A 32 -14.05 31.48 2.87
N VAL A 33 -12.99 30.68 2.78
CA VAL A 33 -12.87 29.42 3.52
C VAL A 33 -13.24 29.75 4.97
N THR A 34 -14.26 29.09 5.49
CA THR A 34 -14.72 29.35 6.85
C THR A 34 -13.62 28.91 7.83
N VAL A 35 -13.52 29.56 9.00
CA VAL A 35 -12.54 29.17 10.04
C VAL A 35 -12.72 27.70 10.46
N ALA A 36 -13.93 27.13 10.28
CA ALA A 36 -14.21 25.72 10.50
C ALA A 36 -13.58 24.83 9.42
N GLU A 37 -13.65 25.22 8.14
CA GLU A 37 -13.02 24.50 7.02
C GLU A 37 -11.49 24.62 7.05
N GLU A 38 -10.95 25.76 7.47
CA GLU A 38 -9.50 25.94 7.62
C GLU A 38 -8.95 25.01 8.72
N ARG A 39 -9.68 24.87 9.83
CA ARG A 39 -9.33 23.93 10.91
C ARG A 39 -9.39 22.48 10.47
N THR A 40 -10.41 22.06 9.72
CA THR A 40 -10.51 20.67 9.25
C THR A 40 -9.42 20.33 8.22
N ILE A 41 -9.02 21.30 7.38
CA ILE A 41 -7.89 21.15 6.46
C ILE A 41 -6.57 20.96 7.21
N ASP A 42 -6.32 21.77 8.24
CA ASP A 42 -5.11 21.69 9.08
C ASP A 42 -5.07 20.41 9.92
N GLU A 43 -6.20 19.97 10.46
CA GLU A 43 -6.34 18.68 11.16
C GLU A 43 -6.03 17.51 10.22
N ALA A 44 -6.57 17.53 8.99
CA ALA A 44 -6.30 16.50 8.01
C ALA A 44 -4.84 16.49 7.53
N LEU A 45 -4.23 17.66 7.32
CA LEU A 45 -2.83 17.78 6.91
C LEU A 45 -1.87 17.32 8.02
N SER A 46 -2.11 17.76 9.25
CA SER A 46 -1.31 17.37 10.41
C SER A 46 -1.43 15.87 10.73
N ALA A 47 -2.60 15.26 10.50
CA ALA A 47 -2.77 13.81 10.61
C ALA A 47 -1.93 13.05 9.58
N VAL A 48 -1.88 13.51 8.33
CA VAL A 48 -1.06 12.91 7.26
C VAL A 48 0.43 13.05 7.56
N GLU A 49 0.89 14.21 8.01
CA GLU A 49 2.28 14.44 8.39
C GLU A 49 2.70 13.59 9.60
N ALA A 50 1.85 13.53 10.63
CA ALA A 50 2.08 12.71 11.81
C ALA A 50 2.20 11.22 11.45
N ARG A 51 1.34 10.74 10.53
CA ARG A 51 1.40 9.38 10.01
C ARG A 51 2.71 9.11 9.28
N ARG A 52 3.11 9.94 8.32
CA ARG A 52 4.39 9.79 7.59
C ARG A 52 5.60 9.78 8.53
N GLU A 53 5.61 10.64 9.53
CA GLU A 53 6.67 10.64 10.55
C GLU A 53 6.64 9.38 11.42
N SER A 54 5.47 8.82 11.73
CA SER A 54 5.36 7.53 12.41
C SER A 54 5.90 6.38 11.56
N GLU A 55 5.56 6.32 10.28
CA GLU A 55 6.03 5.29 9.34
C GLU A 55 7.54 5.34 9.17
N LYS A 56 8.08 6.56 9.00
CA LYS A 56 9.51 6.80 8.94
C LYS A 56 10.23 6.35 10.21
N LYS A 57 9.68 6.61 11.40
CA LYS A 57 10.26 6.15 12.67
C LYS A 57 10.27 4.63 12.78
N VAL A 58 9.19 3.97 12.36
CA VAL A 58 9.06 2.51 12.35
C VAL A 58 10.08 1.88 11.40
N LEU A 59 10.17 2.38 10.16
CA LEU A 59 11.15 1.92 9.17
C LEU A 59 12.59 2.20 9.61
N LEU A 60 12.85 3.36 10.23
CA LEU A 60 14.16 3.69 10.77
C LEU A 60 14.56 2.74 11.91
N GLY A 61 13.61 2.39 12.79
CA GLY A 61 13.83 1.40 13.85
C GLY A 61 14.22 0.03 13.29
N ALA A 62 13.49 -0.45 12.29
CA ALA A 62 13.80 -1.71 11.60
C ALA A 62 15.16 -1.65 10.88
N LEU A 63 15.47 -0.55 10.18
CA LEU A 63 16.74 -0.33 9.51
C LEU A 63 17.92 -0.38 10.49
N ILE A 64 17.83 0.35 11.60
CA ILE A 64 18.91 0.37 12.60
C ILE A 64 19.11 -1.02 13.19
N PHE A 65 18.02 -1.72 13.51
CA PHE A 65 18.07 -3.08 14.04
C PHE A 65 18.75 -4.05 13.06
N CYS A 66 18.28 -4.12 11.82
CA CYS A 66 18.86 -4.98 10.79
C CYS A 66 20.31 -4.61 10.48
N PHE A 67 20.65 -3.32 10.44
CA PHE A 67 22.01 -2.87 10.17
C PHE A 67 23.00 -3.27 11.27
N VAL A 68 22.63 -3.10 12.54
CA VAL A 68 23.47 -3.52 13.66
C VAL A 68 23.68 -5.03 13.62
N PHE A 69 22.61 -5.79 13.38
CA PHE A 69 22.69 -7.24 13.33
C PHE A 69 23.54 -7.74 12.15
N MET A 70 23.36 -7.16 10.97
CA MET A 70 24.18 -7.41 9.78
C MET A 70 25.68 -7.20 10.07
N LEU A 71 26.07 -6.15 10.80
CA LEU A 71 27.46 -5.93 11.19
C LEU A 71 27.99 -7.02 12.13
N VAL A 72 27.17 -7.44 13.10
CA VAL A 72 27.52 -8.53 14.03
C VAL A 72 27.73 -9.84 13.27
N GLU A 73 26.84 -10.19 12.36
CA GLU A 73 26.96 -11.40 11.55
C GLU A 73 28.14 -11.35 10.59
N PHE A 74 28.34 -10.22 9.90
CA PHE A 74 29.46 -10.04 9.00
C PHE A 74 30.79 -10.21 9.74
N THR A 75 30.96 -9.53 10.88
CA THR A 75 32.19 -9.64 11.69
C THR A 75 32.37 -11.04 12.26
N SER A 76 31.30 -11.65 12.76
CA SER A 76 31.32 -13.04 13.27
C SER A 76 31.65 -14.05 12.16
N GLY A 77 31.09 -13.87 10.96
CA GLY A 77 31.34 -14.72 9.80
C GLY A 77 32.78 -14.64 9.32
N VAL A 78 33.37 -13.44 9.28
CA VAL A 78 34.79 -13.25 8.95
C VAL A 78 35.68 -13.88 10.01
N MET A 79 35.41 -13.65 11.30
CA MET A 79 36.21 -14.22 12.39
C MET A 79 36.10 -15.75 12.48
N ALA A 80 34.94 -16.31 12.17
CA ALA A 80 34.68 -17.74 12.16
C ALA A 80 35.09 -18.43 10.85
N HIS A 81 35.55 -17.67 9.83
CA HIS A 81 35.76 -18.16 8.47
C HIS A 81 34.53 -18.92 7.91
N SER A 82 33.32 -18.48 8.27
CA SER A 82 32.07 -19.15 7.93
C SER A 82 31.39 -18.48 6.75
N LEU A 83 31.37 -19.17 5.60
CA LEU A 83 30.66 -18.71 4.42
C LEU A 83 29.14 -18.61 4.66
N ALA A 84 28.58 -19.46 5.52
CA ALA A 84 27.15 -19.46 5.82
C ALA A 84 26.70 -18.17 6.55
N LEU A 85 27.48 -17.72 7.54
CA LEU A 85 27.22 -16.46 8.25
C LEU A 85 27.43 -15.24 7.33
N LEU A 86 28.40 -15.33 6.43
CA LEU A 86 28.64 -14.27 5.46
C LEU A 86 27.51 -14.14 4.44
N THR A 87 26.93 -15.26 3.98
CA THR A 87 25.78 -15.24 3.07
C THR A 87 24.52 -14.67 3.72
N ASP A 88 24.30 -14.93 5.02
CA ASP A 88 23.16 -14.38 5.76
C ASP A 88 23.28 -12.86 5.93
N ALA A 89 24.49 -12.37 6.24
CA ALA A 89 24.77 -10.94 6.30
C ALA A 89 24.53 -10.21 4.96
N ILE A 90 24.71 -10.88 3.82
CA ILE A 90 24.41 -10.32 2.49
C ILE A 90 22.89 -10.23 2.26
N HIS A 91 22.11 -11.20 2.76
CA HIS A 91 20.65 -11.13 2.72
C HIS A 91 20.16 -9.91 3.51
N LEU A 92 20.65 -9.73 4.74
CA LEU A 92 20.32 -8.57 5.58
C LEU A 92 20.74 -7.23 4.97
N LEU A 93 21.80 -7.20 4.16
CA LEU A 93 22.20 -6.01 3.42
C LEU A 93 21.13 -5.59 2.40
N ALA A 94 20.49 -6.55 1.74
CA ALA A 94 19.38 -6.26 0.83
C ALA A 94 18.19 -5.66 1.59
N ASP A 95 17.90 -6.15 2.80
CA ASP A 95 16.85 -5.63 3.68
C ASP A 95 17.13 -4.21 4.13
N VAL A 96 18.37 -3.95 4.58
CA VAL A 96 18.82 -2.59 4.94
C VAL A 96 18.69 -1.65 3.75
N GLY A 97 19.08 -2.10 2.56
CA GLY A 97 18.94 -1.36 1.31
C GLY A 97 17.48 -1.02 0.98
N SER A 98 16.57 -1.97 1.14
CA SER A 98 15.14 -1.80 0.86
C SER A 98 14.46 -0.84 1.84
N TYR A 99 14.80 -0.90 3.13
CA TYR A 99 14.32 0.05 4.13
C TYR A 99 14.89 1.45 3.92
N ALA A 100 16.18 1.56 3.59
CA ALA A 100 16.81 2.85 3.29
C ALA A 100 16.15 3.53 2.09
N LEU A 101 15.89 2.75 1.03
CA LEU A 101 15.17 3.23 -0.15
C LEU A 101 13.76 3.68 0.19
N SER A 102 13.03 2.91 1.00
CA SER A 102 11.67 3.23 1.43
C SER A 102 11.61 4.53 2.24
N ILE A 103 12.55 4.74 3.17
CA ILE A 103 12.69 6.00 3.92
C ILE A 103 13.01 7.16 2.97
N GLY A 104 13.94 6.97 2.02
CA GLY A 104 14.28 7.97 1.02
C GLY A 104 13.08 8.37 0.15
N ALA A 105 12.25 7.38 -0.22
CA ALA A 105 11.02 7.57 -0.97
C ALA A 105 9.97 8.36 -0.18
N LEU A 106 9.77 8.04 1.11
CA LEU A 106 8.87 8.80 2.00
C LEU A 106 9.33 10.26 2.17
N VAL A 107 10.64 10.48 2.37
CA VAL A 107 11.21 11.84 2.46
C VAL A 107 11.04 12.60 1.14
N ALA A 108 11.20 11.92 0.00
CA ALA A 108 10.94 12.53 -1.30
C ALA A 108 9.46 12.88 -1.48
N ALA A 109 8.53 12.00 -1.12
CA ALA A 109 7.08 12.21 -1.22
C ALA A 109 6.55 13.33 -0.32
N GLY A 110 7.28 13.73 0.72
CA GLY A 110 7.00 14.91 1.54
C GLY A 110 7.42 16.24 0.93
N ARG A 111 8.09 16.27 -0.23
CA ARG A 111 8.53 17.52 -0.87
C ARG A 111 7.36 18.24 -1.55
N ALA A 112 7.28 19.56 -1.32
CA ALA A 112 6.31 20.44 -1.95
C ALA A 112 6.39 20.42 -3.49
N ALA A 113 5.27 20.75 -4.13
CA ALA A 113 5.18 20.91 -5.58
C ALA A 113 6.12 22.01 -6.10
N CYS A 114 6.69 21.80 -7.28
CA CYS A 114 7.53 22.78 -7.97
C CYS A 114 7.10 22.90 -9.44
N GLY A 115 7.49 23.96 -10.15
CA GLY A 115 7.02 24.20 -11.52
C GLY A 115 7.26 23.05 -12.53
N ARG A 116 8.20 22.15 -12.25
CA ARG A 116 8.44 20.92 -13.05
C ARG A 116 7.61 19.72 -12.60
N TYR A 117 7.24 19.66 -11.32
CA TYR A 117 6.42 18.62 -10.70
C TYR A 117 5.21 19.29 -10.05
N SER A 118 4.19 19.61 -10.86
CA SER A 118 3.01 20.39 -10.46
C SER A 118 2.21 19.73 -9.35
N TYR A 119 2.16 18.39 -9.36
CA TYR A 119 1.56 17.59 -8.29
C TYR A 119 2.54 17.22 -7.17
N GLY A 120 3.80 17.67 -7.22
CA GLY A 120 4.84 17.26 -6.27
C GLY A 120 5.36 15.83 -6.49
N TRP A 121 5.99 15.28 -5.45
CA TRP A 121 6.72 14.00 -5.50
C TRP A 121 5.91 12.83 -4.92
N HIS A 122 4.58 12.91 -4.89
CA HIS A 122 3.72 11.92 -4.25
C HIS A 122 3.92 10.49 -4.79
N ARG A 123 4.17 10.35 -6.11
CA ARG A 123 4.47 9.04 -6.74
C ARG A 123 5.83 8.45 -6.33
N ALA A 124 6.71 9.20 -5.67
CA ALA A 124 8.02 8.71 -5.25
C ALA A 124 7.89 7.54 -4.26
N GLU A 125 6.88 7.55 -3.39
CA GLU A 125 6.58 6.44 -2.47
C GLU A 125 6.26 5.14 -3.24
N VAL A 126 5.39 5.23 -4.24
CA VAL A 126 4.99 4.11 -5.10
C VAL A 126 6.19 3.55 -5.86
N ILE A 127 6.99 4.43 -6.47
CA ILE A 127 8.19 4.03 -7.22
C ILE A 127 9.22 3.39 -6.29
N GLY A 128 9.47 3.98 -5.12
CA GLY A 128 10.39 3.42 -4.13
C GLY A 128 9.96 2.03 -3.66
N THR A 129 8.65 1.85 -3.43
CA THR A 129 8.05 0.57 -3.03
C THR A 129 8.13 -0.46 -4.17
N LEU A 130 7.92 -0.06 -5.43
CA LEU A 130 8.08 -0.96 -6.58
C LEU A 130 9.53 -1.44 -6.72
N ILE A 131 10.49 -0.54 -6.56
CA ILE A 131 11.91 -0.90 -6.63
C ILE A 131 12.26 -1.89 -5.49
N SER A 132 11.74 -1.69 -4.27
CA SER A 132 11.97 -2.64 -3.18
C SER A 132 11.32 -4.00 -3.45
N VAL A 133 10.07 -4.05 -3.92
CA VAL A 133 9.41 -5.31 -4.32
C VAL A 133 10.17 -6.03 -5.43
N PHE A 134 10.64 -5.32 -6.45
CA PHE A 134 11.45 -5.94 -7.51
C PHE A 134 12.82 -6.41 -7.02
N SER A 135 13.42 -5.74 -6.03
CA SER A 135 14.66 -6.22 -5.42
C SER A 135 14.46 -7.57 -4.72
N ILE A 136 13.30 -7.76 -4.05
CA ILE A 136 12.91 -9.05 -3.45
C ILE A 136 12.75 -10.11 -4.54
N TRP A 137 12.08 -9.78 -5.65
CA TRP A 137 11.91 -10.73 -6.76
C TRP A 137 13.24 -11.12 -7.42
N ALA A 138 14.19 -10.18 -7.52
CA ALA A 138 15.54 -10.48 -8.01
C ALA A 138 16.27 -11.45 -7.07
N LEU A 139 16.16 -11.25 -5.76
CA LEU A 139 16.71 -12.15 -4.75
C LEU A 139 16.06 -13.54 -4.78
N VAL A 140 14.73 -13.61 -4.89
CA VAL A 140 13.99 -14.86 -5.05
C VAL A 140 14.41 -15.60 -6.32
N THR A 141 14.56 -14.88 -7.43
CA THR A 141 15.03 -15.47 -8.71
C THR A 141 16.44 -16.05 -8.54
N TRP A 142 17.33 -15.32 -7.87
CA TRP A 142 18.67 -15.79 -7.54
C TRP A 142 18.62 -17.08 -6.68
N ILE A 143 17.81 -17.11 -5.63
CA ILE A 143 17.62 -18.28 -4.76
C ILE A 143 17.11 -19.49 -5.55
N VAL A 144 16.15 -19.31 -6.47
CA VAL A 144 15.62 -20.39 -7.31
C VAL A 144 16.70 -20.94 -8.25
N ILE A 145 17.51 -20.07 -8.85
CA ILE A 145 18.63 -20.49 -9.72
C ILE A 145 19.65 -21.30 -8.91
N GLU A 146 20.04 -20.80 -7.73
CA GLU A 146 20.97 -21.48 -6.82
C GLU A 146 20.40 -22.84 -6.34
N ALA A 147 19.11 -22.90 -6.00
CA ALA A 147 18.43 -24.15 -5.65
C ALA A 147 18.46 -25.16 -6.80
N GLY A 148 18.33 -24.69 -8.05
CA GLY A 148 18.48 -25.52 -9.25
C GLY A 148 19.87 -26.13 -9.38
N TYR A 149 20.93 -25.31 -9.21
CA TYR A 149 22.31 -25.80 -9.23
C TYR A 149 22.58 -26.80 -8.08
N ARG A 150 22.14 -26.49 -6.86
CA ARG A 150 22.28 -27.39 -5.71
C ARG A 150 21.54 -28.72 -5.91
N THR A 151 20.33 -28.69 -6.47
CA THR A 151 19.55 -29.90 -6.79
C THR A 151 20.31 -30.79 -7.78
N TYR A 152 20.87 -30.20 -8.84
CA TYR A 152 21.67 -30.93 -9.81
C TYR A 152 22.91 -31.56 -9.18
N ASP A 153 23.64 -30.81 -8.35
CA ASP A 153 24.85 -31.29 -7.69
C ASP A 153 24.55 -32.43 -6.71
N ILE A 154 23.51 -32.31 -5.89
CA ILE A 154 23.07 -33.37 -4.96
C ILE A 154 22.65 -34.63 -5.73
N TYR A 155 21.88 -34.47 -6.82
CA TYR A 155 21.45 -35.59 -7.64
C TYR A 155 22.64 -36.36 -8.24
N MET A 156 23.62 -35.64 -8.80
CA MET A 156 24.82 -36.26 -9.34
C MET A 156 25.68 -36.91 -8.24
N CYS A 157 25.81 -36.26 -7.08
CA CYS A 157 26.54 -36.79 -5.93
C CYS A 157 25.92 -38.07 -5.37
N SER A 158 24.58 -38.22 -5.38
CA SER A 158 23.91 -39.44 -4.94
C SER A 158 24.27 -40.69 -5.76
N ARG A 159 24.75 -40.52 -7.00
CA ARG A 159 25.14 -41.61 -7.92
C ARG A 159 26.59 -42.04 -7.77
N VAL A 160 27.43 -41.27 -7.07
CA VAL A 160 28.87 -41.53 -6.92
C VAL A 160 29.16 -42.90 -6.28
N PRO A 161 28.46 -43.37 -5.23
CA PRO A 161 28.71 -44.70 -4.65
C PRO A 161 28.57 -45.84 -5.67
N ALA A 162 27.63 -45.71 -6.62
CA ALA A 162 27.45 -46.67 -7.71
C ALA A 162 28.59 -46.62 -8.74
N GLN A 163 29.10 -45.43 -9.05
CA GLN A 163 30.24 -45.25 -9.97
C GLN A 163 31.54 -45.81 -9.41
N VAL A 164 31.80 -45.60 -8.12
CA VAL A 164 32.95 -46.18 -7.42
C VAL A 164 32.86 -47.72 -7.45
N SER A 165 31.67 -48.26 -7.20
CA SER A 165 31.41 -49.71 -7.28
C SER A 165 31.58 -50.27 -8.70
N ALA A 166 31.36 -49.44 -9.73
CA ALA A 166 31.58 -49.78 -11.14
C ALA A 166 33.03 -49.57 -11.62
N GLY A 167 33.96 -49.19 -10.74
CA GLY A 167 35.39 -49.06 -11.06
C GLY A 167 35.82 -47.72 -11.66
N VAL A 168 34.98 -46.69 -11.61
CA VAL A 168 35.33 -45.33 -12.07
C VAL A 168 36.29 -44.68 -11.06
N ARG A 169 37.48 -44.26 -11.52
CA ARG A 169 38.56 -43.73 -10.64
C ARG A 169 38.51 -42.23 -10.40
N SER A 170 37.88 -41.45 -11.29
CA SER A 170 37.71 -40.01 -11.14
C SER A 170 36.24 -39.73 -10.90
N VAL A 171 35.91 -39.41 -9.66
CA VAL A 171 34.55 -39.10 -9.22
C VAL A 171 34.48 -37.64 -8.79
N ARG A 172 33.28 -37.07 -8.86
CA ARG A 172 33.01 -35.70 -8.43
C ARG A 172 33.28 -35.56 -6.93
N ASP A 173 33.92 -34.46 -6.54
CA ASP A 173 34.08 -34.10 -5.13
C ASP A 173 32.75 -33.52 -4.62
N CYS A 174 32.24 -34.08 -3.53
CA CYS A 174 30.90 -33.80 -3.02
C CYS A 174 31.04 -33.22 -1.62
N GLN A 175 30.64 -31.97 -1.44
CA GLN A 175 30.67 -31.34 -0.13
C GLN A 175 29.42 -31.70 0.67
N ALA A 176 29.61 -32.05 1.93
CA ALA A 176 28.51 -32.40 2.81
C ALA A 176 27.76 -31.14 3.28
N VAL A 177 26.43 -31.23 3.39
CA VAL A 177 25.62 -30.18 4.02
C VAL A 177 25.69 -30.35 5.54
N ASP A 178 26.23 -29.35 6.23
CA ASP A 178 26.22 -29.33 7.70
C ASP A 178 24.84 -28.89 8.21
N SER A 179 24.00 -29.89 8.50
CA SER A 179 22.65 -29.70 9.03
C SER A 179 22.62 -29.03 10.41
N ARG A 180 23.68 -29.14 11.22
CA ARG A 180 23.74 -28.48 12.53
C ARG A 180 23.93 -26.98 12.37
N LEU A 181 24.88 -26.59 11.51
CA LEU A 181 25.09 -25.18 11.19
C LEU A 181 23.85 -24.58 10.52
N MET A 182 23.21 -25.31 9.61
CA MET A 182 21.96 -24.88 8.97
C MET A 182 20.84 -24.60 9.99
N ILE A 183 20.64 -25.48 10.98
CA ILE A 183 19.62 -25.26 12.03
C ILE A 183 19.99 -24.06 12.91
N VAL A 184 21.26 -23.93 13.31
CA VAL A 184 21.70 -22.82 14.17
C VAL A 184 21.52 -21.47 13.47
N VAL A 185 21.96 -21.37 12.21
CA VAL A 185 21.78 -20.16 11.38
C VAL A 185 20.29 -19.89 11.17
N GLY A 186 19.49 -20.91 10.84
CA GLY A 186 18.04 -20.76 10.68
C GLY A 186 17.33 -20.23 11.93
N VAL A 187 17.68 -20.72 13.13
CA VAL A 187 17.11 -20.25 14.41
C VAL A 187 17.52 -18.81 14.70
N LEU A 188 18.80 -18.48 14.48
CA LEU A 188 19.32 -17.13 14.71
C LEU A 188 18.67 -16.11 13.75
N GLY A 189 18.57 -16.44 12.46
CA GLY A 189 17.82 -15.66 11.48
C GLY A 189 16.33 -15.54 11.83
N MET A 190 15.68 -16.61 12.29
CA MET A 190 14.27 -16.55 12.71
C MET A 190 14.05 -15.56 13.86
N VAL A 191 14.94 -15.53 14.87
CA VAL A 191 14.86 -14.57 15.98
C VAL A 191 14.91 -13.14 15.45
N VAL A 192 15.83 -12.86 14.53
CA VAL A 192 16.04 -11.53 13.95
C VAL A 192 14.85 -11.10 13.13
N ASN A 193 14.35 -11.99 12.27
CA ASN A 193 13.20 -11.72 11.40
C ASN A 193 11.93 -11.48 12.23
N VAL A 194 11.72 -12.25 13.31
CA VAL A 194 10.58 -12.05 14.23
C VAL A 194 10.68 -10.72 14.96
N VAL A 195 11.88 -10.32 15.43
CA VAL A 195 12.08 -9.02 16.08
C VAL A 195 11.86 -7.88 15.09
N CYS A 196 12.38 -8.00 13.87
CA CYS A 196 12.17 -7.01 12.80
C CYS A 196 10.68 -6.88 12.43
N ALA A 197 10.00 -8.00 12.20
CA ALA A 197 8.55 -8.02 11.96
C ALA A 197 7.76 -7.41 13.12
N SER A 198 8.19 -7.65 14.37
CA SER A 198 7.56 -7.07 15.56
C SER A 198 7.73 -5.55 15.62
N ILE A 199 8.91 -5.03 15.28
CA ILE A 199 9.18 -3.58 15.18
C ILE A 199 8.25 -2.95 14.14
N LEU A 200 8.12 -3.57 12.96
CA LEU A 200 7.28 -3.06 11.87
C LEU A 200 5.77 -3.17 12.17
N TYR A 201 5.34 -4.25 12.83
CA TYR A 201 3.94 -4.48 13.13
C TYR A 201 3.45 -3.63 14.30
N PHE A 202 4.17 -3.66 15.43
CA PHE A 202 3.77 -2.99 16.68
C PHE A 202 4.27 -1.55 16.79
N GLY A 203 5.32 -1.16 16.06
CA GLY A 203 5.89 0.19 16.11
C GLY A 203 4.93 1.31 15.72
N GLY A 204 3.82 0.99 15.04
CA GLY A 204 2.74 1.95 14.73
C GLY A 204 1.69 2.12 15.85
N SER A 205 1.68 1.25 16.87
CA SER A 205 0.64 1.22 17.92
C SER A 205 1.11 1.74 19.28
N HIS A 206 2.42 1.92 19.47
CA HIS A 206 3.01 2.36 20.75
C HIS A 206 3.44 3.81 20.70
N GLY A 207 2.46 4.71 20.70
CA GLY A 207 2.64 6.07 21.19
C GLY A 207 2.46 6.09 22.71
N HIS A 208 3.48 5.70 23.48
CA HIS A 208 3.48 5.89 24.93
C HIS A 208 4.61 6.82 25.37
N SER A 209 4.19 8.05 25.65
CA SER A 209 4.75 8.96 26.63
C SER A 209 5.12 8.23 27.92
N HIS A 210 6.41 8.20 28.25
CA HIS A 210 6.87 7.85 29.59
C HIS A 210 8.02 8.78 30.00
N PHE A 211 7.70 10.06 30.21
CA PHE A 211 8.41 10.93 31.15
C PHE A 211 7.61 12.21 31.38
N GLY A 212 7.09 12.44 32.59
CA GLY A 212 6.55 13.75 32.98
C GLY A 212 5.11 13.77 33.48
N SER A 213 4.95 13.37 34.74
CA SER A 213 3.98 13.88 35.71
C SER A 213 3.34 15.25 35.39
N SER A 214 2.01 15.31 35.32
CA SER A 214 1.20 16.22 36.16
C SER A 214 -0.30 15.92 36.05
N HIS A 215 -0.89 15.64 37.20
CA HIS A 215 -2.32 15.59 37.47
C HIS A 215 -2.89 17.02 37.48
N GLY A 216 -3.99 17.25 36.77
CA GLY A 216 -4.79 18.46 36.89
C GLY A 216 -6.27 18.11 36.75
N HIS A 217 -6.94 17.88 37.88
CA HIS A 217 -8.39 17.74 37.96
C HIS A 217 -8.99 19.14 38.20
N SER A 218 -9.82 19.62 37.28
CA SER A 218 -10.69 20.78 37.52
C SER A 218 -12.05 20.28 37.98
N HIS A 219 -12.33 20.49 39.27
CA HIS A 219 -13.68 20.40 39.83
C HIS A 219 -14.47 21.64 39.39
N ASP A 220 -15.59 21.43 38.72
CA ASP A 220 -16.64 22.44 38.61
C ASP A 220 -17.70 22.14 39.69
N GLY A 221 -18.02 23.16 40.47
CA GLY A 221 -18.88 23.08 41.62
C GLY A 221 -19.46 24.46 41.95
N SER A 222 -20.73 24.42 42.35
CA SER A 222 -21.63 25.51 42.78
C SER A 222 -22.13 26.40 41.63
N GLY A 223 -23.43 26.47 41.32
CA GLY A 223 -24.62 26.18 42.12
C GLY A 223 -25.25 27.48 42.56
N GLU A 224 -26.34 27.87 41.91
CA GLU A 224 -27.35 28.80 42.43
C GLU A 224 -28.58 28.69 41.52
N HIS A 225 -29.64 28.03 41.99
CA HIS A 225 -30.97 28.63 42.05
C HIS A 225 -31.88 27.77 42.92
N ASN A 226 -32.43 28.50 43.89
CA ASN A 226 -33.30 28.12 44.99
C ASN A 226 -34.74 27.92 44.49
N GLN A 227 -35.44 26.85 44.90
CA GLN A 227 -36.80 26.93 45.47
C GLN A 227 -37.32 25.57 45.92
N ASP A 228 -37.88 25.59 47.12
CA ASP A 228 -38.50 24.52 47.89
C ASP A 228 -39.75 23.91 47.23
N HIS A 229 -40.01 22.62 47.48
CA HIS A 229 -41.15 22.14 48.29
C HIS A 229 -41.25 20.60 48.29
N ILE A 230 -41.54 20.07 49.48
CA ILE A 230 -41.75 18.66 49.85
C ILE A 230 -43.18 18.26 49.46
N HIS A 231 -43.42 17.02 48.99
CA HIS A 231 -44.44 16.08 49.52
C HIS A 231 -44.38 14.72 48.80
N GLU A 232 -44.42 13.67 49.61
CA GLU A 232 -44.69 12.27 49.27
C GLU A 232 -46.13 12.10 48.77
N ASP A 233 -46.33 11.13 47.87
CA ASP A 233 -47.36 10.07 47.91
C ASP A 233 -47.88 9.68 46.51
N ASP A 234 -48.10 8.37 46.40
CA ASP A 234 -48.71 7.59 45.32
C ASP A 234 -49.70 8.36 44.44
N HIS A 235 -49.68 8.11 43.12
CA HIS A 235 -50.89 7.82 42.34
C HIS A 235 -50.61 7.17 40.97
N ASP A 236 -51.60 6.35 40.62
CA ASP A 236 -51.81 5.42 39.52
C ASP A 236 -52.11 6.10 38.17
N HIS A 237 -52.23 5.28 37.13
CA HIS A 237 -52.69 5.50 35.75
C HIS A 237 -51.56 5.93 34.77
N GLY A 238 -51.16 5.14 33.77
CA GLY A 238 -51.91 4.24 32.92
C GLY A 238 -52.07 4.91 31.55
N HIS A 239 -51.37 4.42 30.52
CA HIS A 239 -51.85 4.37 29.14
C HIS A 239 -50.92 3.49 28.30
N ASP A 240 -51.57 2.52 27.65
CA ASP A 240 -51.08 1.66 26.57
C ASP A 240 -50.41 2.46 25.45
N HIS A 241 -49.42 1.85 24.78
CA HIS A 241 -49.59 1.47 23.37
C HIS A 241 -48.58 0.38 22.98
N ASN A 242 -49.18 -0.76 22.66
CA ASN A 242 -48.67 -1.88 21.90
C ASN A 242 -48.24 -1.43 20.48
N HIS A 243 -47.09 -1.89 19.98
CA HIS A 243 -47.02 -2.71 18.75
C HIS A 243 -45.57 -3.04 18.39
N ASP A 244 -45.27 -4.34 18.47
CA ASP A 244 -44.20 -5.02 17.76
C ASP A 244 -44.26 -4.72 16.26
N HIS A 245 -43.11 -4.38 15.68
CA HIS A 245 -42.82 -4.67 14.29
C HIS A 245 -41.40 -5.22 14.19
N ASP A 246 -41.35 -6.48 13.77
CA ASP A 246 -40.18 -7.23 13.33
C ASP A 246 -39.36 -6.42 12.32
N HIS A 247 -38.07 -6.27 12.61
CA HIS A 247 -37.08 -5.98 11.58
C HIS A 247 -36.24 -7.23 11.38
N ASP A 248 -36.57 -7.97 10.31
CA ASP A 248 -35.69 -8.93 9.66
C ASP A 248 -34.40 -8.20 9.25
N HIS A 249 -33.32 -8.46 9.97
CA HIS A 249 -31.98 -8.12 9.51
C HIS A 249 -31.47 -9.24 8.61
N ASP A 250 -31.68 -9.05 7.31
CA ASP A 250 -30.99 -9.79 6.25
C ASP A 250 -29.50 -9.46 6.32
N HIS A 251 -28.74 -10.30 7.02
CA HIS A 251 -27.28 -10.28 6.96
C HIS A 251 -26.84 -10.91 5.65
N GLY A 252 -26.76 -10.07 4.62
CA GLY A 252 -25.98 -10.36 3.42
C GLY A 252 -24.54 -10.68 3.83
N HIS A 253 -24.24 -11.98 3.88
CA HIS A 253 -22.90 -12.50 4.02
C HIS A 253 -22.09 -12.11 2.78
N ALA A 254 -21.47 -10.93 2.84
CA ALA A 254 -20.35 -10.60 1.97
C ALA A 254 -19.26 -11.64 2.24
N THR A 255 -19.07 -12.53 1.27
CA THR A 255 -18.00 -13.50 1.22
C THR A 255 -16.67 -12.78 1.35
N GLN A 256 -16.00 -13.01 2.47
CA GLN A 256 -14.61 -12.61 2.71
C GLN A 256 -13.70 -13.26 1.67
N SER A 257 -13.41 -12.54 0.59
CA SER A 257 -12.28 -12.84 -0.29
C SER A 257 -11.21 -11.78 -0.09
N GLY A 258 -10.11 -12.16 0.57
CA GLY A 258 -8.88 -11.38 0.64
C GLY A 258 -8.90 -10.27 1.68
N GLY A 259 -8.64 -10.62 2.95
CA GLY A 259 -8.35 -9.64 3.99
C GLY A 259 -7.11 -8.81 3.62
N SER A 260 -7.36 -7.62 3.07
CA SER A 260 -6.38 -6.54 2.98
C SER A 260 -5.90 -6.24 4.39
N ILE A 261 -4.63 -6.54 4.66
CA ILE A 261 -3.95 -6.17 5.89
C ILE A 261 -3.91 -4.63 5.93
N GLY A 262 -4.89 -4.05 6.63
CA GLY A 262 -4.89 -2.69 7.18
C GLY A 262 -4.90 -1.54 6.16
N SER A 263 -6.10 -1.06 5.83
CA SER A 263 -6.43 0.20 5.14
C SER A 263 -5.81 1.49 5.73
N HIS A 264 -4.87 1.41 6.68
CA HIS A 264 -4.29 2.54 7.41
C HIS A 264 -2.75 2.65 7.35
N LYS A 265 -2.01 1.73 6.71
CA LYS A 265 -0.52 1.77 6.62
C LYS A 265 -0.02 2.04 5.19
N GLY A 266 1.05 2.84 5.05
CA GLY A 266 1.59 3.32 3.77
C GLY A 266 2.20 2.16 2.98
N PHE A 267 2.31 2.32 1.67
CA PHE A 267 2.78 1.23 0.79
C PHE A 267 4.18 0.78 1.18
N ALA A 268 5.04 1.73 1.59
CA ALA A 268 6.38 1.45 2.07
C ALA A 268 6.39 0.53 3.31
N VAL A 269 5.54 0.82 4.31
CA VAL A 269 5.46 0.01 5.54
C VAL A 269 4.79 -1.33 5.28
N HIS A 270 3.76 -1.36 4.42
CA HIS A 270 3.12 -2.60 4.01
C HIS A 270 4.13 -3.54 3.33
N ALA A 271 4.89 -3.04 2.34
CA ALA A 271 5.93 -3.80 1.67
C ALA A 271 6.98 -4.33 2.65
N ALA A 272 7.44 -3.48 3.58
CA ALA A 272 8.39 -3.87 4.62
C ALA A 272 7.85 -5.00 5.53
N ILE A 273 6.59 -4.92 5.97
CA ILE A 273 5.96 -5.96 6.79
C ILE A 273 5.87 -7.27 6.01
N LEU A 274 5.41 -7.20 4.76
CA LEU A 274 5.24 -8.38 3.91
C LEU A 274 6.58 -9.08 3.65
N HIS A 275 7.63 -8.28 3.44
CA HIS A 275 9.01 -8.75 3.31
C HIS A 275 9.48 -9.46 4.58
N ALA A 276 9.40 -8.80 5.75
CA ALA A 276 9.82 -9.39 7.02
C ALA A 276 9.03 -10.67 7.38
N MET A 277 7.74 -10.73 7.04
CA MET A 277 6.93 -11.94 7.18
C MET A 277 7.40 -13.06 6.26
N GLY A 278 7.73 -12.74 5.00
CA GLY A 278 8.33 -13.68 4.05
C GLY A 278 9.62 -14.29 4.58
N ASP A 279 10.52 -13.46 5.12
CA ASP A 279 11.78 -13.90 5.72
C ASP A 279 11.56 -14.79 6.97
N CYS A 280 10.57 -14.48 7.82
CA CYS A 280 10.20 -15.35 8.94
C CYS A 280 9.77 -16.75 8.46
N VAL A 281 8.91 -16.79 7.44
CA VAL A 281 8.40 -18.04 6.86
C VAL A 281 9.54 -18.84 6.22
N GLN A 282 10.47 -18.16 5.54
CA GLN A 282 11.67 -18.77 4.98
C GLN A 282 12.58 -19.36 6.07
N SER A 283 12.84 -18.63 7.17
CA SER A 283 13.64 -19.15 8.29
C SER A 283 13.05 -20.42 8.89
N ILE A 284 11.72 -20.48 9.08
CA ILE A 284 11.03 -21.68 9.55
C ILE A 284 11.30 -22.87 8.62
N GLY A 285 11.23 -22.64 7.31
CA GLY A 285 11.51 -23.66 6.32
C GLY A 285 12.92 -24.20 6.32
N VAL A 286 13.92 -23.31 6.44
CA VAL A 286 15.33 -23.70 6.56
C VAL A 286 15.53 -24.54 7.82
N ILE A 287 14.92 -24.17 8.95
CA ILE A 287 14.97 -24.98 10.17
C ILE A 287 14.34 -26.36 9.95
N LEU A 288 13.15 -26.43 9.35
CA LEU A 288 12.47 -27.70 9.07
C LEU A 288 13.28 -28.59 8.11
N ALA A 289 13.82 -28.02 7.04
CA ALA A 289 14.68 -28.73 6.09
C ALA A 289 15.95 -29.26 6.79
N GLY A 290 16.60 -28.45 7.63
CA GLY A 290 17.75 -28.87 8.42
C GLY A 290 17.44 -30.02 9.39
N ILE A 291 16.29 -29.97 10.06
CA ILE A 291 15.82 -31.05 10.96
C ILE A 291 15.57 -32.34 10.17
N VAL A 292 14.90 -32.26 9.02
CA VAL A 292 14.63 -33.41 8.15
C VAL A 292 15.95 -34.04 7.68
N ILE A 293 16.89 -33.23 7.21
CA ILE A 293 18.22 -33.71 6.79
C ILE A 293 18.93 -34.40 7.96
N TYR A 294 18.94 -33.78 9.14
CA TYR A 294 19.60 -34.32 10.33
C TYR A 294 19.01 -35.69 10.74
N LEU A 295 17.69 -35.78 10.90
CA LEU A 295 17.01 -36.98 11.39
C LEU A 295 17.05 -38.12 10.37
N CYS A 296 16.78 -37.83 9.09
CA CYS A 296 16.78 -38.86 8.05
C CYS A 296 18.20 -39.38 7.79
N ASN A 297 19.22 -38.52 7.76
CA ASN A 297 20.60 -38.98 7.60
C ASN A 297 21.04 -39.83 8.79
N LEU A 298 20.69 -39.43 10.01
CA LEU A 298 21.02 -40.18 11.21
C LEU A 298 20.32 -41.56 11.24
N ALA A 299 19.05 -41.63 10.84
CA ALA A 299 18.27 -42.87 10.85
C ALA A 299 18.72 -43.88 9.77
N TYR A 300 19.02 -43.40 8.55
CA TYR A 300 19.36 -44.29 7.42
C TYR A 300 20.86 -44.59 7.31
N TYR A 301 21.73 -43.62 7.59
CA TYR A 301 23.18 -43.74 7.39
C TYR A 301 23.99 -43.76 8.71
N GLY A 302 23.34 -43.57 9.87
CA GLY A 302 24.01 -43.54 11.17
C GLY A 302 24.89 -42.31 11.41
N LYS A 303 24.90 -41.35 10.48
CA LYS A 303 25.65 -40.09 10.55
C LYS A 303 24.72 -38.94 10.19
N HIS A 304 24.84 -37.81 10.88
CA HIS A 304 24.02 -36.62 10.65
C HIS A 304 24.38 -35.88 9.34
N THR A 305 25.62 -36.07 8.88
CA THR A 305 26.17 -35.44 7.69
C THR A 305 26.64 -36.52 6.73
N TYR A 306 25.95 -36.68 5.60
CA TYR A 306 26.29 -37.65 4.56
C TYR A 306 26.25 -36.99 3.18
N GLU A 307 27.39 -36.99 2.50
CA GLU A 307 27.64 -36.28 1.23
C GLU A 307 26.78 -36.79 0.07
N HIS A 308 26.48 -38.09 0.05
CA HIS A 308 25.71 -38.73 -1.02
C HIS A 308 24.23 -38.95 -0.67
N SER A 309 23.71 -38.28 0.37
CA SER A 309 22.32 -38.43 0.79
C SER A 309 21.35 -37.70 -0.14
N LEU A 310 20.28 -38.39 -0.55
CA LEU A 310 19.16 -37.77 -1.25
C LEU A 310 18.32 -36.86 -0.35
N PHE A 311 18.37 -37.04 0.99
CA PHE A 311 17.63 -36.19 1.92
C PHE A 311 18.13 -34.74 1.91
N ASN A 312 19.36 -34.50 1.45
CA ASN A 312 19.91 -33.15 1.28
C ASN A 312 19.10 -32.31 0.26
N LEU A 313 18.27 -32.95 -0.59
CA LEU A 313 17.33 -32.26 -1.50
C LEU A 313 16.22 -31.49 -0.78
N ALA A 314 16.01 -31.74 0.52
CA ALA A 314 15.01 -31.02 1.30
C ALA A 314 15.26 -29.50 1.29
N ASP A 315 16.51 -29.04 1.34
CA ASP A 315 16.87 -27.61 1.33
C ASP A 315 16.45 -26.91 0.01
N PRO A 316 16.93 -27.33 -1.18
CA PRO A 316 16.49 -26.75 -2.45
C PRO A 316 14.97 -26.80 -2.69
N PHE A 317 14.31 -27.89 -2.27
CA PHE A 317 12.85 -28.00 -2.38
C PHE A 317 12.14 -26.94 -1.53
N CYS A 318 12.62 -26.75 -0.30
CA CYS A 318 12.11 -25.72 0.61
C CYS A 318 12.30 -24.32 -0.01
N SER A 319 13.47 -24.03 -0.57
CA SER A 319 13.76 -22.74 -1.21
C SER A 319 12.81 -22.43 -2.39
N VAL A 320 12.54 -23.42 -3.25
CA VAL A 320 11.59 -23.25 -4.37
C VAL A 320 10.16 -23.05 -3.87
N MET A 321 9.76 -23.78 -2.82
CA MET A 321 8.44 -23.60 -2.20
C MET A 321 8.28 -22.16 -1.67
N PHE A 322 9.30 -21.61 -1.00
CA PHE A 322 9.24 -20.21 -0.53
C PHE A 322 9.23 -19.20 -1.64
N ALA A 323 9.99 -19.43 -2.72
CA ALA A 323 9.93 -18.57 -3.88
C ALA A 323 8.48 -18.41 -4.38
N VAL A 324 7.72 -19.51 -4.47
CA VAL A 324 6.30 -19.46 -4.87
C VAL A 324 5.44 -18.72 -3.85
N ILE A 325 5.64 -18.96 -2.56
CA ILE A 325 4.90 -18.28 -1.48
C ILE A 325 5.15 -16.76 -1.52
N THR A 326 6.40 -16.33 -1.59
CA THR A 326 6.80 -14.91 -1.63
C THR A 326 6.23 -14.19 -2.86
N LEU A 327 6.28 -14.83 -4.03
CA LEU A 327 5.69 -14.27 -5.25
C LEU A 327 4.15 -14.12 -5.14
N ASN A 328 3.47 -15.10 -4.54
CA ASN A 328 2.02 -15.03 -4.35
C ASN A 328 1.64 -13.93 -3.35
N MET A 329 2.33 -13.86 -2.20
CA MET A 329 2.08 -12.85 -1.17
C MET A 329 2.29 -11.42 -1.70
N THR A 330 3.30 -11.18 -2.52
CA THR A 330 3.60 -9.86 -3.09
C THR A 330 2.73 -9.47 -4.29
N LYS A 331 1.99 -10.41 -4.88
CA LYS A 331 1.18 -10.17 -6.08
C LYS A 331 0.10 -9.09 -5.87
N ALA A 332 -0.62 -9.13 -4.75
CA ALA A 332 -1.70 -8.18 -4.47
C ALA A 332 -1.16 -6.74 -4.39
N LEU A 333 -0.13 -6.53 -3.57
CA LEU A 333 0.55 -5.24 -3.43
C LEU A 333 1.10 -4.74 -4.79
N LEU A 334 1.68 -5.63 -5.59
CA LEU A 334 2.21 -5.26 -6.90
C LEU A 334 1.11 -4.77 -7.85
N MET A 335 -0.06 -5.42 -7.84
CA MET A 335 -1.22 -5.00 -8.65
C MET A 335 -1.75 -3.63 -8.19
N ASP A 336 -1.79 -3.37 -6.89
CA ASP A 336 -2.20 -2.05 -6.36
C ASP A 336 -1.23 -0.94 -6.81
N LEU A 337 0.08 -1.19 -6.71
CA LEU A 337 1.12 -0.23 -7.12
C LEU A 337 1.10 0.03 -8.64
N PHE A 338 0.90 -1.01 -9.44
CA PHE A 338 0.72 -0.85 -10.89
C PHE A 338 -0.57 -0.12 -11.22
N GLY A 339 -1.66 -0.37 -10.50
CA GLY A 339 -2.91 0.37 -10.63
C GLY A 339 -2.70 1.88 -10.47
N ILE A 340 -1.91 2.29 -9.47
CA ILE A 340 -1.57 3.71 -9.27
C ILE A 340 -0.76 4.28 -10.44
N LEU A 341 0.21 3.51 -10.98
CA LEU A 341 0.99 3.95 -12.14
C LEU A 341 0.16 4.03 -13.42
N MET A 342 -0.84 3.17 -13.55
CA MET A 342 -1.78 3.11 -14.67
C MET A 342 -2.97 4.06 -14.50
N GLU A 343 -2.97 4.91 -13.46
CA GLU A 343 -4.03 5.87 -13.18
C GLU A 343 -5.40 5.21 -12.97
N SER A 344 -5.40 4.00 -12.42
CA SER A 344 -6.59 3.26 -12.03
C SER A 344 -7.38 4.00 -10.95
N THR A 345 -8.69 3.83 -10.97
CA THR A 345 -9.57 4.24 -9.88
C THR A 345 -9.18 3.49 -8.60
N PRO A 346 -8.96 4.19 -7.48
CA PRO A 346 -8.55 3.57 -6.22
C PRO A 346 -9.69 2.72 -5.64
N ALA A 347 -9.35 1.61 -4.98
CA ALA A 347 -10.32 0.69 -4.38
C ALA A 347 -11.20 1.33 -3.28
N SER A 348 -10.81 2.49 -2.75
CA SER A 348 -11.59 3.25 -1.77
C SER A 348 -12.75 4.04 -2.37
N VAL A 349 -12.79 4.20 -3.70
CA VAL A 349 -13.82 4.98 -4.40
C VAL A 349 -14.60 4.05 -5.32
N ASP A 350 -15.89 3.90 -5.04
CA ASP A 350 -16.81 3.24 -5.97
C ASP A 350 -17.16 4.21 -7.10
N TYR A 351 -16.65 3.90 -8.30
CA TYR A 351 -16.89 4.68 -9.51
C TYR A 351 -18.39 4.85 -9.81
N SER A 352 -19.17 3.78 -9.65
CA SER A 352 -20.59 3.77 -9.98
C SER A 352 -21.42 4.60 -9.00
N ALA A 353 -21.11 4.50 -7.71
CA ALA A 353 -21.73 5.32 -6.68
C ALA A 353 -21.38 6.80 -6.85
N LEU A 354 -20.15 7.11 -7.26
CA LEU A 354 -19.72 8.48 -7.53
C LEU A 354 -20.43 9.09 -8.75
N ASP A 355 -20.49 8.37 -9.87
CA ASP A 355 -21.24 8.83 -11.05
C ASP A 355 -22.73 9.05 -10.71
N ALA A 356 -23.34 8.12 -9.99
CA ALA A 356 -24.72 8.24 -9.54
C ALA A 356 -24.93 9.45 -8.62
N ALA A 357 -24.03 9.68 -7.66
CA ALA A 357 -24.11 10.82 -6.75
C ALA A 357 -23.97 12.17 -7.47
N LEU A 358 -23.09 12.26 -8.47
CA LEU A 358 -22.93 13.46 -9.29
C LEU A 358 -24.15 13.72 -10.18
N ARG A 359 -24.78 12.67 -10.72
CA ARG A 359 -26.03 12.77 -11.51
C ARG A 359 -27.25 13.17 -10.67
N GLN A 360 -27.24 12.87 -9.37
CA GLN A 360 -28.34 13.20 -8.46
C GLN A 360 -28.29 14.65 -7.96
N ILE A 361 -27.26 15.43 -8.34
CA ILE A 361 -27.17 16.83 -7.98
C ILE A 361 -28.29 17.61 -8.68
N ASP A 362 -29.10 18.30 -7.90
CA ASP A 362 -30.16 19.17 -8.42
C ASP A 362 -29.55 20.25 -9.34
N GLY A 363 -30.03 20.29 -10.59
CA GLY A 363 -29.52 21.16 -11.65
C GLY A 363 -28.52 20.52 -12.61
N VAL A 364 -28.03 19.31 -12.34
CA VAL A 364 -27.17 18.54 -13.26
C VAL A 364 -28.02 17.68 -14.20
N VAL A 365 -27.83 17.86 -15.50
CA VAL A 365 -28.53 17.13 -16.57
C VAL A 365 -27.76 15.88 -16.97
N ASP A 366 -26.44 15.97 -17.04
CA ASP A 366 -25.58 14.85 -17.43
C ASP A 366 -24.17 14.96 -16.83
N VAL A 367 -23.50 13.81 -16.73
CA VAL A 367 -22.12 13.67 -16.25
C VAL A 367 -21.34 12.88 -17.30
N HIS A 368 -20.22 13.42 -17.75
CA HIS A 368 -19.35 12.75 -18.73
C HIS A 368 -17.87 13.07 -18.45
N ASP A 369 -16.97 12.36 -19.13
CA ASP A 369 -15.52 12.45 -18.93
C ASP A 369 -15.09 12.32 -17.45
N LEU A 370 -15.77 11.44 -16.70
CA LEU A 370 -15.44 11.18 -15.30
C LEU A 370 -14.20 10.30 -15.18
N HIS A 371 -13.11 10.89 -14.73
CA HIS A 371 -11.84 10.25 -14.43
C HIS A 371 -11.49 10.40 -12.96
N VAL A 372 -11.19 9.30 -12.30
CA VAL A 372 -10.73 9.28 -10.91
C VAL A 372 -9.52 8.40 -10.81
N TRP A 373 -8.45 8.94 -10.24
CA TRP A 373 -7.18 8.25 -10.10
C TRP A 373 -6.50 8.62 -8.78
N SER A 374 -5.60 7.75 -8.33
CA SER A 374 -4.73 8.03 -7.17
C SER A 374 -3.30 8.35 -7.61
N LEU A 375 -2.64 9.29 -6.95
CA LEU A 375 -1.19 9.54 -7.09
C LEU A 375 -0.36 8.83 -6.02
N SER A 376 -0.95 8.56 -4.85
CA SER A 376 -0.40 7.79 -3.74
C SER A 376 -1.55 7.19 -2.92
N ALA A 377 -1.25 6.47 -1.84
CA ALA A 377 -2.27 5.87 -0.97
C ALA A 377 -3.28 6.91 -0.41
N GLU A 378 -2.86 8.17 -0.31
CA GLU A 378 -3.58 9.23 0.40
C GLU A 378 -4.01 10.37 -0.53
N TYR A 379 -3.58 10.36 -1.78
CA TYR A 379 -3.84 11.45 -2.71
C TYR A 379 -4.68 10.95 -3.89
N VAL A 380 -5.98 11.16 -3.78
CA VAL A 380 -6.96 10.90 -4.85
C VAL A 380 -7.29 12.20 -5.57
N SER A 381 -7.31 12.14 -6.89
CA SER A 381 -7.66 13.26 -7.76
C SER A 381 -8.79 12.85 -8.70
N LEU A 382 -9.61 13.83 -9.06
CA LEU A 382 -10.76 13.65 -9.94
C LEU A 382 -10.78 14.75 -11.01
N SER A 383 -11.17 14.35 -12.22
CA SER A 383 -11.57 15.24 -13.31
C SER A 383 -12.94 14.82 -13.81
N VAL A 384 -13.88 15.75 -13.96
CA VAL A 384 -15.22 15.44 -14.48
C VAL A 384 -15.83 16.63 -15.20
N HIS A 385 -16.65 16.35 -16.21
CA HIS A 385 -17.48 17.34 -16.88
C HIS A 385 -18.95 17.16 -16.48
N LEU A 386 -19.56 18.24 -16.01
CA LEU A 386 -20.97 18.30 -15.64
C LEU A 386 -21.71 19.15 -16.67
N VAL A 387 -22.90 18.72 -17.08
CA VAL A 387 -23.82 19.54 -17.88
C VAL A 387 -24.88 20.10 -16.95
N ALA A 388 -24.90 21.42 -16.75
CA ALA A 388 -25.82 22.08 -15.83
C ALA A 388 -26.25 23.46 -16.32
N ASP A 389 -27.47 23.87 -15.98
CA ASP A 389 -27.98 25.21 -16.30
C ASP A 389 -27.39 26.29 -15.37
N ASP A 390 -27.23 25.98 -14.07
CA ASP A 390 -26.53 26.81 -13.10
C ASP A 390 -25.14 26.22 -12.80
N SER A 391 -24.13 26.80 -13.44
CA SER A 391 -22.75 26.31 -13.33
C SER A 391 -22.15 26.49 -11.94
N ALA A 392 -22.54 27.53 -11.20
CA ALA A 392 -21.93 27.87 -9.93
C ALA A 392 -22.46 26.96 -8.80
N ASP A 393 -23.78 26.75 -8.78
CA ASP A 393 -24.42 25.90 -7.79
C ASP A 393 -24.06 24.42 -7.98
N ALA A 394 -24.06 23.94 -9.24
CA ALA A 394 -23.65 22.57 -9.56
C ALA A 394 -22.20 22.29 -9.17
N LEU A 395 -21.28 23.23 -9.44
CA LEU A 395 -19.87 23.11 -9.07
C LEU A 395 -19.69 22.98 -7.54
N HIS A 396 -20.34 23.87 -6.77
CA HIS A 396 -20.20 23.88 -5.32
C HIS A 396 -20.78 22.61 -4.67
N LYS A 397 -21.96 22.16 -5.12
CA LYS A 397 -22.58 20.91 -4.68
C LYS A 397 -21.70 19.70 -5.03
N ALA A 398 -21.15 19.65 -6.23
CA ALA A 398 -20.27 18.56 -6.66
C ALA A 398 -18.96 18.50 -5.85
N GLN A 399 -18.32 19.66 -5.61
CA GLN A 399 -17.13 19.74 -4.75
C GLN A 399 -17.42 19.25 -3.33
N HIS A 400 -18.56 19.65 -2.78
CA HIS A 400 -18.98 19.21 -1.44
C HIS A 400 -19.21 17.70 -1.38
N ILE A 401 -19.90 17.11 -2.37
CA ILE A 401 -20.13 15.65 -2.43
C ILE A 401 -18.81 14.89 -2.56
N CYS A 402 -17.94 15.30 -3.50
CA CYS A 402 -16.63 14.68 -3.70
C CYS A 402 -15.78 14.69 -2.43
N SER A 403 -15.77 15.82 -1.70
CA SER A 403 -15.02 15.96 -0.46
C SER A 403 -15.64 15.18 0.69
N ALA A 404 -16.94 15.37 0.96
CA ALA A 404 -17.61 14.86 2.15
C ALA A 404 -17.94 13.36 2.08
N HIS A 405 -18.33 12.85 0.90
CA HIS A 405 -18.75 11.46 0.75
C HIS A 405 -17.65 10.55 0.22
N PHE A 406 -16.74 11.06 -0.60
CA PHE A 406 -15.71 10.26 -1.28
C PHE A 406 -14.28 10.60 -0.86
N GLY A 407 -14.07 11.63 -0.02
CA GLY A 407 -12.75 12.02 0.46
C GLY A 407 -11.82 12.61 -0.60
N ILE A 408 -12.36 13.02 -1.75
CA ILE A 408 -11.59 13.53 -2.89
C ILE A 408 -11.36 15.03 -2.70
N ARG A 409 -10.13 15.41 -2.34
CA ARG A 409 -9.77 16.81 -2.04
C ARG A 409 -9.32 17.60 -3.27
N HIS A 410 -8.75 16.93 -4.28
CA HIS A 410 -8.29 17.57 -5.50
C HIS A 410 -9.26 17.25 -6.65
N THR A 411 -10.16 18.19 -6.94
CA THR A 411 -11.19 18.05 -7.98
C THR A 411 -11.02 19.11 -9.05
N THR A 412 -10.96 18.69 -10.31
CA THR A 412 -11.12 19.58 -11.47
C THR A 412 -12.47 19.30 -12.09
N ILE A 413 -13.40 20.26 -12.01
CA ILE A 413 -14.77 20.08 -12.49
C ILE A 413 -15.02 21.14 -13.57
N GLN A 414 -15.24 20.69 -14.79
CA GLN A 414 -15.72 21.55 -15.87
C GLN A 414 -17.25 21.52 -15.85
N VAL A 415 -17.90 22.68 -15.99
CA VAL A 415 -19.35 22.75 -16.09
C VAL A 415 -19.75 23.36 -17.42
N ASP A 416 -20.35 22.55 -18.27
CA ASP A 416 -20.82 22.92 -19.60
C ASP A 416 -22.29 23.33 -19.55
N PRO A 417 -22.69 24.40 -20.26
CA PRO A 417 -24.09 24.77 -20.35
C PRO A 417 -24.86 23.76 -21.21
N VAL A 418 -26.13 23.52 -20.85
CA VAL A 418 -27.01 22.55 -21.53
C VAL A 418 -27.12 22.80 -23.04
N ALA A 419 -27.02 24.06 -23.48
CA ALA A 419 -27.04 24.44 -24.90
C ALA A 419 -25.86 23.89 -25.73
N ILE A 420 -24.73 23.54 -25.09
CA ILE A 420 -23.49 23.10 -25.74
C ILE A 420 -23.22 21.61 -25.47
N GLY A 421 -23.52 21.13 -24.25
CA GLY A 421 -23.15 19.79 -23.78
C GLY A 421 -23.70 18.61 -24.62
N ALA A 422 -24.85 18.78 -25.29
CA ALA A 422 -25.46 17.71 -26.09
C ALA A 422 -24.81 17.51 -27.48
N ALA A 423 -24.08 18.50 -28.01
CA ALA A 423 -23.58 18.47 -29.39
C ALA A 423 -22.07 18.23 -29.52
N GLY A 424 -21.28 18.47 -28.46
CA GLY A 424 -19.81 18.42 -28.49
C GLY A 424 -19.17 17.07 -28.10
N CYS A 425 -19.88 16.18 -27.39
CA CYS A 425 -19.26 15.09 -26.62
C CYS A 425 -19.37 13.68 -27.24
N ALA A 426 -19.74 13.53 -28.51
CA ALA A 426 -20.16 12.26 -29.10
C ALA A 426 -19.06 11.17 -29.31
N SER A 427 -17.79 11.42 -29.01
CA SER A 427 -16.74 10.37 -29.18
C SER A 427 -15.50 10.47 -28.30
N ALA A 428 -15.08 11.65 -27.85
CA ALA A 428 -13.84 11.83 -27.07
C ALA A 428 -14.04 11.92 -25.55
N CYS A 429 -15.26 12.19 -25.09
CA CYS A 429 -15.60 12.49 -23.69
C CYS A 429 -16.57 11.46 -23.08
N ALA A 430 -16.81 10.34 -23.75
CA ALA A 430 -17.69 9.30 -23.22
C ALA A 430 -17.03 8.65 -21.99
N SER A 431 -17.71 8.67 -20.85
CA SER A 431 -17.27 7.93 -19.67
C SER A 431 -17.10 6.45 -20.01
N PRO A 432 -16.12 5.75 -19.42
CA PRO A 432 -16.02 4.30 -19.57
C PRO A 432 -17.35 3.63 -19.24
N THR A 433 -17.81 2.72 -20.10
CA THR A 433 -19.06 1.99 -19.88
C THR A 433 -18.94 1.20 -18.59
N VAL A 434 -19.84 1.45 -17.63
CA VAL A 434 -20.03 0.61 -16.46
C VAL A 434 -20.39 -0.78 -16.98
N HIS A 435 -19.41 -1.68 -17.02
CA HIS A 435 -19.70 -3.07 -17.35
C HIS A 435 -20.42 -3.67 -16.15
N ASP A 436 -21.70 -4.00 -16.31
CA ASP A 436 -22.38 -4.91 -15.41
C ASP A 436 -21.55 -6.21 -15.34
N GLU A 437 -20.96 -6.50 -14.18
CA GLU A 437 -20.40 -7.81 -13.87
C GLU A 437 -21.54 -8.85 -13.79
N VAL A 438 -22.09 -9.24 -14.94
CA VAL A 438 -22.93 -10.42 -15.03
C VAL A 438 -22.05 -11.62 -15.36
N SER A 439 -21.69 -12.34 -14.31
CA SER A 439 -21.51 -13.81 -14.30
C SER A 439 -20.68 -14.42 -15.43
N SER A 440 -19.36 -14.49 -15.27
CA SER A 440 -18.57 -15.51 -15.99
C SER A 440 -17.28 -15.91 -15.28
N HIS A 441 -17.34 -16.39 -14.04
CA HIS A 441 -16.25 -17.19 -13.44
C HIS A 441 -16.84 -18.38 -12.67
N TYR A 442 -17.50 -19.27 -13.40
CA TYR A 442 -17.56 -20.71 -13.12
C TYR A 442 -17.45 -21.42 -14.47
N MET A 443 -16.24 -21.83 -14.83
CA MET A 443 -15.94 -23.06 -15.56
C MET A 443 -14.45 -23.38 -15.47
#